data_AF-A0A326GG89-F1
#
_entry.id   AF-A0A326GG89-F1
#
_cell.length_a   1.000
_cell.length_b   1.000
_cell.length_c   1.000
_cell.angle_alpha   90.00
_cell.angle_beta   90.00
_cell.angle_gamma   90.00
#
_symmetry.space_group_name_H-M   'P 1'
#
loop_
_entity.id
_entity.type
_entity.pdbx_description
1 polymer ?
#
loop_
_entity_poly.entity_id
_entity_poly.type
_entity_poly.pdbx_seq_one_letter_code
_entity_poly.pdbx_strand_id
1 'polypeptide(L)'
;MIRTMTIATMLLLAVPASAKPAPAGMSPLRMDVAGVRLAMPIEQVRTALAAASYSCKPFGNESDFAARVAAEVKDRTGARGPVPYTTGTMQFDCHGLNGEGLTIRFAQVQAGSIVDNFSLRIDGRTVDLPALRKQLAAKYGRPTVGTDLRGSWCDAGYRCGDGMVFSEGPTIIIDTSNAVTINATRGTRASKADDAAIMAAADRLVPKKSRAAF
;
A
#
# COMPACT_ATOMS: atom_id res chain seq x y z
N MET A 1 -16.06 45.89 -68.87
CA MET A 1 -15.06 45.71 -67.80
C MET A 1 -15.67 44.81 -66.73
N ILE A 2 -15.31 43.53 -66.69
CA ILE A 2 -15.86 42.53 -65.76
C ILE A 2 -14.73 42.13 -64.82
N ARG A 3 -14.87 42.42 -63.52
CA ARG A 3 -13.91 42.05 -62.47
C ARG A 3 -14.29 40.70 -61.89
N THR A 4 -13.43 39.71 -62.12
CA THR A 4 -13.47 38.39 -61.49
C THR A 4 -12.96 38.51 -60.06
N MET A 5 -13.78 38.17 -59.05
CA MET A 5 -13.33 38.01 -57.66
C MET A 5 -13.10 36.53 -57.36
N THR A 6 -11.84 36.19 -57.08
CA THR A 6 -11.40 34.86 -56.63
C THR A 6 -11.59 34.78 -55.12
N ILE A 7 -12.43 33.86 -54.63
CA ILE A 7 -12.58 33.57 -53.21
C ILE A 7 -11.57 32.48 -52.85
N ALA A 8 -10.61 32.81 -51.97
CA ALA A 8 -9.62 31.88 -51.45
C ALA A 8 -10.21 31.10 -50.26
N THR A 9 -10.34 29.78 -50.43
CA THR A 9 -10.76 28.85 -49.37
C THR A 9 -9.59 28.61 -48.41
N MET A 10 -9.64 29.22 -47.22
CA MET A 10 -8.74 28.86 -46.12
C MET A 10 -9.20 27.55 -45.49
N LEU A 11 -8.44 26.46 -45.71
CA LEU A 11 -8.54 25.26 -44.88
C LEU A 11 -7.97 25.58 -43.49
N LEU A 12 -8.85 25.68 -42.48
CA LEU A 12 -8.43 25.60 -41.08
C LEU A 12 -7.97 24.18 -40.79
N LEU A 13 -6.66 24.00 -40.61
CA LEU A 13 -6.09 22.82 -39.99
C LEU A 13 -6.51 22.81 -38.51
N ALA A 14 -7.42 21.92 -38.16
CA ALA A 14 -7.76 21.64 -36.78
C ALA A 14 -6.51 21.07 -36.07
N VAL A 15 -5.96 21.82 -35.14
CA VAL A 15 -4.90 21.36 -34.24
C VAL A 15 -5.47 20.17 -33.47
N PRO A 16 -4.80 19.00 -33.43
CA PRO A 16 -5.25 17.89 -32.59
C PRO A 16 -5.31 18.39 -31.16
N ALA A 17 -6.51 18.38 -30.58
CA ALA A 17 -6.71 18.65 -29.18
C ALA A 17 -5.73 17.79 -28.39
N SER A 18 -4.78 18.41 -27.68
CA SER A 18 -3.91 17.71 -26.77
C SER A 18 -4.81 16.91 -25.84
N ALA A 19 -4.78 15.58 -26.00
CA ALA A 19 -5.49 14.67 -25.13
C ALA A 19 -5.03 14.99 -23.71
N LYS A 20 -5.95 15.52 -22.90
CA LYS A 20 -5.74 15.70 -21.47
C LYS A 20 -5.23 14.35 -20.93
N PRO A 21 -4.08 14.28 -20.24
CA PRO A 21 -3.66 13.05 -19.61
C PRO A 21 -4.83 12.52 -18.77
N ALA A 22 -5.25 11.28 -19.01
CA ALA A 22 -6.22 10.64 -18.14
C ALA A 22 -5.72 10.78 -16.70
N PRO A 23 -6.60 11.09 -15.72
CA PRO A 23 -6.18 11.23 -14.34
C PRO A 23 -5.39 9.98 -13.94
N ALA A 24 -4.17 10.19 -13.44
CA ALA A 24 -3.29 9.13 -12.97
C ALA A 24 -4.04 8.27 -11.92
N GLY A 25 -3.77 6.96 -11.95
CA GLY A 25 -4.54 5.90 -11.32
C GLY A 25 -4.88 6.07 -9.84
N MET A 26 -5.78 5.23 -9.35
CA MET A 26 -6.21 5.23 -7.94
C MET A 26 -5.01 5.15 -7.00
N SER A 27 -4.98 6.03 -5.99
CA SER A 27 -3.97 5.98 -4.93
C SER A 27 -3.98 4.62 -4.22
N PRO A 28 -2.83 3.96 -4.01
CA PRO A 28 -2.77 2.66 -3.33
C PRO A 28 -3.36 2.65 -1.92
N LEU A 29 -3.35 3.79 -1.20
CA LEU A 29 -3.98 3.89 0.12
C LEU A 29 -5.52 3.82 0.06
N ARG A 30 -6.10 4.02 -1.12
CA ARG A 30 -7.55 3.97 -1.35
C ARG A 30 -8.02 2.66 -1.96
N MET A 31 -7.13 1.90 -2.58
CA MET A 31 -7.43 0.60 -3.16
C MET A 31 -7.62 -0.44 -2.06
N ASP A 32 -8.66 -1.26 -2.19
CA ASP A 32 -9.06 -2.24 -1.18
C ASP A 32 -9.15 -3.66 -1.74
N VAL A 33 -8.74 -4.67 -0.97
CA VAL A 33 -9.01 -6.08 -1.28
C VAL A 33 -9.89 -6.63 -0.17
N ALA A 34 -11.09 -7.11 -0.53
CA ALA A 34 -12.10 -7.55 0.46
C ALA A 34 -12.35 -6.47 1.55
N GLY A 35 -12.37 -5.19 1.16
CA GLY A 35 -12.50 -4.05 2.07
C GLY A 35 -11.24 -3.65 2.83
N VAL A 36 -10.17 -4.46 2.81
CA VAL A 36 -8.89 -4.17 3.50
C VAL A 36 -8.05 -3.18 2.69
N ARG A 37 -7.55 -2.14 3.35
CA ARG A 37 -6.70 -1.09 2.75
C ARG A 37 -5.40 -0.92 3.53
N LEU A 38 -4.38 -0.38 2.87
CA LEU A 38 -3.16 0.06 3.55
C LEU A 38 -3.49 1.12 4.62
N ALA A 39 -2.74 1.09 5.73
CA ALA A 39 -2.94 1.93 6.91
C ALA A 39 -4.30 1.78 7.62
N MET A 40 -5.12 0.79 7.25
CA MET A 40 -6.37 0.50 7.94
C MET A 40 -6.09 -0.07 9.36
N PRO A 41 -6.79 0.39 10.41
CA PRO A 41 -6.68 -0.19 11.75
C PRO A 41 -7.15 -1.64 11.81
N ILE A 42 -6.49 -2.46 12.63
CA ILE A 42 -6.76 -3.91 12.74
C ILE A 42 -8.22 -4.26 13.02
N GLU A 43 -8.93 -3.49 13.83
CA GLU A 43 -10.36 -3.76 14.12
C GLU A 43 -11.24 -3.55 12.89
N GLN A 44 -10.95 -2.52 12.07
CA GLN A 44 -11.65 -2.33 10.80
C GLN A 44 -11.34 -3.44 9.80
N VAL A 45 -10.11 -3.97 9.82
CA VAL A 45 -9.70 -5.12 9.01
C VAL A 45 -10.52 -6.36 9.37
N ARG A 46 -10.70 -6.64 10.67
CA ARG A 46 -11.53 -7.76 11.13
C ARG A 46 -12.97 -7.65 10.62
N THR A 47 -13.57 -6.46 10.75
CA THR A 47 -14.93 -6.21 10.26
C THR A 47 -15.04 -6.37 8.74
N ALA A 48 -14.09 -5.83 7.98
CA ALA A 48 -14.08 -5.93 6.52
C ALA A 48 -13.95 -7.39 6.04
N LEU A 49 -13.04 -8.15 6.63
CA LEU A 49 -12.82 -9.56 6.26
C LEU A 49 -14.01 -10.45 6.65
N ALA A 50 -14.61 -10.20 7.82
CA ALA A 50 -15.84 -10.91 8.21
C ALA A 50 -16.99 -10.63 7.24
N ALA A 51 -17.17 -9.36 6.82
CA ALA A 51 -18.19 -8.98 5.84
C ALA A 51 -17.94 -9.59 4.45
N ALA A 52 -16.67 -9.86 4.12
CA ALA A 52 -16.26 -10.53 2.89
C ALA A 52 -16.20 -12.07 3.01
N SER A 53 -16.67 -12.64 4.13
CA SER A 53 -16.66 -14.09 4.40
C SER A 53 -15.26 -14.73 4.39
N TYR A 54 -14.24 -13.98 4.79
CA TYR A 54 -12.89 -14.51 5.01
C TYR A 54 -12.78 -15.11 6.41
N SER A 55 -12.16 -16.29 6.49
CA SER A 55 -11.77 -16.91 7.76
C SER A 55 -10.29 -16.61 8.02
N CYS A 56 -9.99 -15.94 9.13
CA CYS A 56 -8.65 -15.45 9.44
C CYS A 56 -8.11 -16.04 10.75
N LYS A 57 -6.81 -16.34 10.76
CA LYS A 57 -6.07 -16.71 11.98
C LYS A 57 -4.92 -15.74 12.21
N PRO A 58 -4.72 -15.27 13.45
CA PRO A 58 -3.51 -14.53 13.80
C PRO A 58 -2.29 -15.44 13.71
N PHE A 59 -1.20 -14.89 13.18
CA PHE A 59 0.09 -15.55 13.08
C PHE A 59 1.17 -14.66 13.69
N GLY A 60 1.87 -15.21 14.69
CA GLY A 60 2.95 -14.53 15.42
C GLY A 60 2.49 -13.32 16.24
N ASN A 61 3.43 -12.80 17.03
CA ASN A 61 3.28 -11.57 17.79
C ASN A 61 4.54 -10.73 17.60
N GLU A 62 4.40 -9.41 17.74
CA GLU A 62 5.51 -8.47 17.71
C GLU A 62 5.38 -7.41 18.81
N SER A 63 6.48 -6.70 19.06
CA SER A 63 6.55 -5.56 19.97
C SER A 63 5.59 -4.46 19.54
N ASP A 64 4.56 -4.21 20.34
CA ASP A 64 3.71 -3.03 20.17
C ASP A 64 4.51 -1.73 20.34
N PHE A 65 3.90 -0.60 19.98
CA PHE A 65 4.57 0.70 20.02
C PHE A 65 5.14 1.04 21.41
N ALA A 66 4.40 0.76 22.48
CA ALA A 66 4.81 1.10 23.84
C ALA A 66 6.02 0.28 24.29
N ALA A 67 6.05 -1.02 23.98
CA ALA A 67 7.21 -1.84 24.30
C ALA A 67 8.42 -1.52 23.42
N ARG A 68 8.22 -1.12 22.15
CA ARG A 68 9.33 -0.63 21.31
C ARG A 68 9.95 0.63 21.91
N VAL A 69 9.13 1.56 22.42
CA VAL A 69 9.62 2.74 23.16
C VAL A 69 10.33 2.35 24.46
N ALA A 70 9.76 1.42 25.23
CA ALA A 70 10.38 0.95 26.47
C ALA A 70 11.74 0.25 26.22
N ALA A 71 11.86 -0.51 25.14
CA ALA A 71 13.11 -1.13 24.71
C ALA A 71 14.17 -0.07 24.39
N GLU A 72 13.80 0.96 23.62
CA GLU A 72 14.70 2.07 23.28
C GLU A 72 15.14 2.86 24.52
N VAL A 73 14.22 3.15 25.44
CA VAL A 73 14.56 3.82 26.72
C VAL A 73 15.50 2.97 27.56
N LYS A 74 15.26 1.66 27.63
CA LYS A 74 16.12 0.73 28.34
C LYS A 74 17.54 0.71 27.75
N ASP A 75 17.65 0.66 26.42
CA ASP A 75 18.94 0.71 25.71
C ASP A 75 19.73 1.98 26.08
N ARG A 76 19.08 3.15 26.00
CA ARG A 76 19.71 4.45 26.33
C ARG A 76 20.16 4.59 27.78
N THR A 77 19.42 4.00 28.71
CA THR A 77 19.68 4.13 30.14
C THR A 77 20.59 3.03 30.69
N GLY A 78 20.83 1.96 29.92
CA GLY A 78 21.53 0.77 30.39
C GLY A 78 20.75 0.00 31.48
N ALA A 79 19.45 0.22 31.59
CA ALA A 79 18.62 -0.42 32.60
C ALA A 79 18.58 -1.95 32.40
N ARG A 80 18.59 -2.70 33.51
CA ARG A 80 18.50 -4.17 33.51
C ARG A 80 17.05 -4.62 33.69
N GLY A 81 16.74 -5.85 33.28
CA GLY A 81 15.40 -6.45 33.39
C GLY A 81 14.67 -6.58 32.05
N PRO A 82 13.56 -7.33 31.98
CA PRO A 82 12.83 -7.56 30.74
C PRO A 82 12.10 -6.28 30.26
N VAL A 83 11.99 -6.14 28.94
CA VAL A 83 11.01 -5.21 28.33
C VAL A 83 9.64 -5.89 28.41
N PRO A 84 8.52 -5.14 28.59
CA PRO A 84 7.19 -5.73 28.59
C PRO A 84 6.98 -6.65 27.37
N TYR A 85 6.44 -7.85 27.62
CA TYR A 85 6.01 -8.76 26.56
C TYR A 85 4.72 -8.22 25.95
N THR A 86 4.64 -8.19 24.63
CA THR A 86 3.54 -7.53 23.91
C THR A 86 2.63 -8.49 23.15
N THR A 87 1.47 -7.94 22.82
CA THR A 87 0.35 -8.58 22.12
C THR A 87 0.07 -7.94 20.75
N GLY A 88 1.03 -7.18 20.21
CA GLY A 88 0.93 -6.64 18.86
C GLY A 88 0.75 -7.78 17.87
N THR A 89 -0.36 -7.77 17.13
CA THR A 89 -0.61 -8.80 16.11
C THR A 89 0.31 -8.52 14.93
N MET A 90 1.18 -9.48 14.61
CA MET A 90 2.11 -9.34 13.48
C MET A 90 1.40 -9.54 12.14
N GLN A 91 0.56 -10.56 12.06
CA GLN A 91 -0.03 -10.98 10.79
C GLN A 91 -1.40 -11.64 10.98
N PHE A 92 -2.26 -11.50 9.97
CA PHE A 92 -3.37 -12.41 9.72
C PHE A 92 -3.09 -13.24 8.47
N ASP A 93 -3.37 -14.53 8.57
CA ASP A 93 -3.51 -15.42 7.42
C ASP A 93 -4.98 -15.78 7.26
N CYS A 94 -5.52 -15.43 6.10
CA CYS A 94 -6.94 -15.51 5.80
C CYS A 94 -7.19 -16.35 4.56
N HIS A 95 -8.32 -17.05 4.58
CA HIS A 95 -8.80 -17.84 3.45
C HIS A 95 -10.23 -17.41 3.07
N GLY A 96 -10.42 -17.13 1.79
CA GLY A 96 -11.72 -16.85 1.19
C GLY A 96 -12.42 -18.13 0.72
N LEU A 97 -13.72 -18.01 0.41
CA LEU A 97 -14.57 -19.15 0.06
C LEU A 97 -14.14 -19.89 -1.22
N ASN A 98 -13.49 -19.20 -2.16
CA ASN A 98 -13.08 -19.78 -3.45
C ASN A 98 -11.61 -20.25 -3.46
N GLY A 99 -11.02 -20.50 -2.30
CA GLY A 99 -9.61 -20.91 -2.18
C GLY A 99 -8.61 -19.75 -2.29
N GLU A 100 -9.10 -18.51 -2.18
CA GLU A 100 -8.28 -17.30 -2.13
C GLU A 100 -7.47 -17.28 -0.84
N GLY A 101 -6.17 -17.02 -0.93
CA GLY A 101 -5.30 -16.80 0.24
C GLY A 101 -4.97 -15.31 0.38
N LEU A 102 -5.18 -14.75 1.57
CA LEU A 102 -4.85 -13.35 1.88
C LEU A 102 -4.02 -13.28 3.15
N THR A 103 -2.78 -12.83 3.02
CA THR A 103 -1.90 -12.53 4.16
C THR A 103 -1.86 -11.02 4.37
N ILE A 104 -2.04 -10.58 5.61
CA ILE A 104 -2.03 -9.16 5.98
C ILE A 104 -1.02 -9.00 7.12
N ARG A 105 -0.01 -8.15 6.96
CA ARG A 105 0.91 -7.81 8.05
C ARG A 105 0.65 -6.42 8.56
N PHE A 106 0.87 -6.25 9.85
CA PHE A 106 0.62 -5.01 10.54
C PHE A 106 1.93 -4.31 10.89
N ALA A 107 1.88 -2.99 10.96
CA ALA A 107 2.87 -2.18 11.64
C ALA A 107 2.31 -1.74 12.99
N GLN A 108 3.16 -1.70 14.01
CA GLN A 108 2.81 -1.21 15.33
C GLN A 108 3.12 0.27 15.43
N VAL A 109 2.10 1.10 15.23
CA VAL A 109 2.21 2.57 15.32
C VAL A 109 1.62 3.06 16.64
N GLN A 110 1.80 4.35 16.95
CA GLN A 110 1.32 4.94 18.22
C GLN A 110 -0.19 4.73 18.44
N ALA A 111 -0.98 4.72 17.37
CA ALA A 111 -2.43 4.50 17.43
C ALA A 111 -2.84 3.01 17.51
N GLY A 112 -1.88 2.08 17.52
CA GLY A 112 -2.11 0.63 17.50
C GLY A 112 -1.67 -0.04 16.19
N SER A 113 -2.09 -1.29 15.98
CA SER A 113 -1.75 -2.06 14.78
C SER A 113 -2.52 -1.56 13.55
N ILE A 114 -1.81 -1.24 12.48
CA ILE A 114 -2.39 -0.84 11.18
C ILE A 114 -1.82 -1.69 10.04
N VAL A 115 -2.56 -1.87 8.95
CA VAL A 115 -2.09 -2.64 7.79
C VAL A 115 -0.85 -1.99 7.19
N ASP A 116 0.25 -2.71 7.18
CA ASP A 116 1.50 -2.28 6.55
C ASP A 116 1.64 -2.84 5.13
N ASN A 117 1.30 -4.12 4.98
CA ASN A 117 1.32 -4.81 3.71
C ASN A 117 0.25 -5.90 3.68
N PHE A 118 -0.18 -6.25 2.46
CA PHE A 118 -1.01 -7.42 2.26
C PHE A 118 -0.68 -8.09 0.93
N SER A 119 -0.94 -9.39 0.86
CA SER A 119 -0.72 -10.22 -0.32
C SER A 119 -1.91 -11.13 -0.51
N LEU A 120 -2.66 -10.91 -1.59
CA LEU A 120 -3.70 -11.80 -2.08
C LEU A 120 -3.09 -12.74 -3.12
N ARG A 121 -3.47 -14.00 -3.07
CA ARG A 121 -3.25 -14.98 -4.13
C ARG A 121 -4.55 -15.72 -4.44
N ILE A 122 -4.91 -15.76 -5.72
CA ILE A 122 -5.98 -16.61 -6.25
C ILE A 122 -5.38 -17.49 -7.33
N ASP A 123 -5.65 -18.80 -7.28
CA ASP A 123 -5.21 -19.73 -8.32
C ASP A 123 -5.90 -19.36 -9.64
N GLY A 124 -5.12 -19.14 -10.70
CA GLY A 124 -5.65 -18.78 -12.02
C GLY A 124 -6.52 -19.87 -12.65
N ARG A 125 -6.42 -21.12 -12.16
CA ARG A 125 -7.24 -22.24 -12.62
C ARG A 125 -8.67 -22.21 -12.09
N THR A 126 -8.95 -21.44 -11.03
CA THR A 126 -10.27 -21.37 -10.40
C THR A 126 -11.05 -20.11 -10.78
N VAL A 127 -10.50 -19.24 -11.63
CA VAL A 127 -11.09 -17.95 -11.99
C VAL A 127 -11.03 -17.68 -13.51
N ASP A 128 -12.06 -17.00 -14.03
CA ASP A 128 -12.03 -16.41 -15.37
C ASP A 128 -11.14 -15.16 -15.37
N LEU A 129 -9.87 -15.33 -15.77
CA LEU A 129 -8.88 -14.26 -15.79
C LEU A 129 -9.29 -13.08 -16.70
N PRO A 130 -9.77 -13.27 -17.95
CA PRO A 130 -10.31 -12.18 -18.75
C PRO A 130 -11.42 -11.37 -18.08
N ALA A 131 -12.40 -12.02 -17.46
CA ALA A 131 -13.49 -11.32 -16.77
C ALA A 131 -12.98 -10.55 -15.55
N LEU A 132 -12.11 -11.18 -14.76
CA LEU A 132 -11.52 -10.54 -13.59
C LEU A 132 -10.65 -9.34 -13.95
N ARG A 133 -9.87 -9.39 -15.03
CA ARG A 133 -9.08 -8.25 -15.53
C ARG A 133 -9.98 -7.04 -15.83
N LYS A 134 -11.14 -7.27 -16.44
CA LYS A 134 -12.12 -6.19 -16.68
C LYS A 134 -12.66 -5.60 -15.37
N GLN A 135 -12.93 -6.44 -14.38
CA GLN A 135 -13.37 -5.97 -13.06
C GLN A 135 -12.29 -5.17 -12.34
N LEU A 136 -11.03 -5.64 -12.37
CA LEU A 136 -9.89 -4.94 -11.77
C LEU A 136 -9.66 -3.58 -12.45
N ALA A 137 -9.70 -3.54 -13.78
CA ALA A 137 -9.57 -2.29 -14.54
C ALA A 137 -10.73 -1.33 -14.25
N ALA A 138 -11.96 -1.83 -14.12
CA ALA A 138 -13.12 -1.02 -13.74
C ALA A 138 -13.01 -0.49 -12.30
N LYS A 139 -12.49 -1.30 -11.37
CA LYS A 139 -12.39 -0.96 -9.95
C LYS A 139 -11.24 0.01 -9.67
N TYR A 140 -10.06 -0.22 -10.23
CA TYR A 140 -8.83 0.51 -9.88
C TYR A 140 -8.33 1.45 -10.99
N GLY A 141 -8.93 1.40 -12.17
CA GLY A 141 -8.48 2.15 -13.32
C GLY A 141 -7.17 1.60 -13.90
N ARG A 142 -6.46 2.46 -14.63
CA ARG A 142 -5.19 2.10 -15.27
C ARG A 142 -4.03 2.14 -14.26
N PRO A 143 -3.07 1.21 -14.36
CA PRO A 143 -1.87 1.27 -13.53
C PRO A 143 -1.02 2.50 -13.88
N THR A 144 -0.23 2.95 -12.90
CA THR A 144 0.77 4.02 -13.09
C THR A 144 1.91 3.55 -14.01
N VAL A 145 2.34 2.30 -13.85
CA VAL A 145 3.38 1.65 -14.68
C VAL A 145 2.96 0.21 -15.01
N GLY A 146 3.32 -0.26 -16.20
CA GLY A 146 3.08 -1.64 -16.64
C GLY A 146 1.90 -1.78 -17.59
N THR A 147 1.25 -2.94 -17.55
CA THR A 147 0.16 -3.36 -18.44
C THR A 147 -1.06 -3.81 -17.64
N ASP A 148 -2.17 -4.09 -18.31
CA ASP A 148 -3.36 -4.66 -17.67
C ASP A 148 -3.14 -6.08 -17.13
N LEU A 149 -2.13 -6.80 -17.64
CA LEU A 149 -1.75 -8.13 -17.15
C LEU A 149 -0.90 -8.04 -15.88
N ARG A 150 -0.01 -7.05 -15.83
CA ARG A 150 0.88 -6.80 -14.71
C ARG A 150 1.10 -5.30 -14.59
N GLY A 151 0.50 -4.70 -13.56
CA GLY A 151 0.50 -3.27 -13.36
C GLY A 151 0.85 -2.89 -11.93
N SER A 152 1.45 -1.71 -11.79
CA SER A 152 1.80 -1.11 -10.50
C SER A 152 1.09 0.24 -10.36
N TRP A 153 0.46 0.45 -9.22
CA TRP A 153 -0.13 1.72 -8.77
C TRP A 153 0.74 2.28 -7.66
N CYS A 154 1.15 3.54 -7.79
CA CYS A 154 1.86 4.29 -6.76
C CYS A 154 1.41 5.75 -6.80
N ASP A 155 1.54 6.42 -5.66
CA ASP A 155 1.27 7.86 -5.56
C ASP A 155 2.35 8.68 -6.30
N ALA A 156 1.96 9.89 -6.71
CA ALA A 156 2.87 10.83 -7.33
C ALA A 156 4.07 11.14 -6.40
N GLY A 157 5.27 11.21 -6.96
CA GLY A 157 6.50 11.48 -6.22
C GLY A 157 7.22 10.24 -5.69
N TYR A 158 6.71 9.03 -5.94
CA TYR A 158 7.40 7.78 -5.66
C TYR A 158 7.81 7.05 -6.95
N ARG A 159 8.91 6.28 -6.89
CA ARG A 159 9.30 5.42 -8.00
C ARG A 159 8.40 4.18 -8.01
N CYS A 160 7.50 4.10 -8.99
CA CYS A 160 6.83 2.85 -9.35
C CYS A 160 7.83 1.92 -10.06
N GLY A 161 7.78 0.63 -9.74
CA GLY A 161 8.56 -0.38 -10.44
C GLY A 161 7.83 -1.72 -10.50
N ASP A 162 8.50 -2.71 -11.09
CA ASP A 162 7.93 -4.05 -11.32
C ASP A 162 8.00 -4.97 -10.08
N GLY A 163 8.51 -4.47 -8.96
CA GLY A 163 8.70 -5.23 -7.71
C GLY A 163 8.44 -4.40 -6.46
N MET A 164 7.94 -5.06 -5.41
CA MET A 164 7.53 -4.40 -4.16
C MET A 164 8.66 -4.04 -3.20
N VAL A 165 9.77 -4.79 -3.24
CA VAL A 165 10.75 -4.89 -2.13
C VAL A 165 11.41 -3.55 -1.78
N PHE A 166 11.36 -2.56 -2.67
CA PHE A 166 11.97 -1.23 -2.45
C PHE A 166 11.04 -0.07 -2.77
N SER A 167 9.73 -0.26 -2.64
CA SER A 167 8.78 0.84 -2.80
C SER A 167 9.02 1.90 -1.71
N GLU A 168 9.34 3.12 -2.12
CA GLU A 168 9.56 4.22 -1.17
C GLU A 168 8.25 4.67 -0.50
N GLY A 169 7.14 4.66 -1.25
CA GLY A 169 5.81 5.03 -0.77
C GLY A 169 4.78 3.93 -0.98
N PRO A 170 3.49 4.26 -0.79
CA PRO A 170 2.41 3.33 -0.99
C PRO A 170 2.41 2.79 -2.42
N THR A 171 2.41 1.46 -2.55
CA THR A 171 2.42 0.75 -3.84
C THR A 171 1.50 -0.45 -3.78
N ILE A 172 0.76 -0.69 -4.87
CA ILE A 172 0.07 -1.95 -5.15
C ILE A 172 0.54 -2.49 -6.50
N ILE A 173 0.88 -3.77 -6.54
CA ILE A 173 1.21 -4.50 -7.76
C ILE A 173 0.17 -5.60 -7.96
N ILE A 174 -0.46 -5.60 -9.12
CA ILE A 174 -1.40 -6.63 -9.53
C ILE A 174 -0.80 -7.38 -10.72
N ASP A 175 -0.65 -8.70 -10.59
CA ASP A 175 -0.26 -9.60 -11.67
C ASP A 175 -1.37 -10.62 -11.88
N THR A 176 -1.84 -10.76 -13.12
CA THR A 176 -2.90 -11.69 -13.54
C THR A 176 -2.42 -12.63 -14.65
N SER A 177 -1.11 -12.76 -14.86
CA SER A 177 -0.56 -13.49 -16.01
C SER A 177 -0.89 -14.98 -15.95
N ASN A 178 -0.62 -15.63 -14.82
CA ASN A 178 -0.85 -17.07 -14.60
C ASN A 178 -1.71 -17.38 -13.36
N ALA A 179 -1.76 -16.44 -12.43
CA ALA A 179 -2.55 -16.45 -11.21
C ALA A 179 -2.87 -15.00 -10.90
N VAL A 180 -3.82 -14.76 -10.00
CA VAL A 180 -4.09 -13.41 -9.51
C VAL A 180 -3.24 -13.21 -8.27
N THR A 181 -2.31 -12.27 -8.34
CA THR A 181 -1.61 -11.79 -7.16
C THR A 181 -1.83 -10.30 -7.02
N ILE A 182 -2.24 -9.87 -5.83
CA ILE A 182 -2.32 -8.46 -5.48
C ILE A 182 -1.43 -8.28 -4.28
N ASN A 183 -0.36 -7.52 -4.43
CA ASN A 183 0.55 -7.25 -3.34
C ASN A 183 0.62 -5.76 -3.08
N ALA A 184 0.54 -5.37 -1.81
CA ALA A 184 0.47 -3.98 -1.37
C ALA A 184 1.47 -3.71 -0.26
N THR A 185 2.01 -2.49 -0.22
CA THR A 185 2.86 -2.01 0.88
C THR A 185 2.68 -0.51 1.07
N ARG A 186 2.76 -0.02 2.33
CA ARG A 186 2.88 1.43 2.63
C ARG A 186 4.24 2.02 2.22
N GLY A 187 5.22 1.16 1.96
CA GLY A 187 6.56 1.53 1.53
C GLY A 187 7.53 1.86 2.67
N THR A 188 8.81 1.94 2.32
CA THR A 188 9.92 2.12 3.29
C THR A 188 9.88 3.48 4.00
N ARG A 189 9.30 4.53 3.40
CA ARG A 189 9.14 5.84 4.06
C ARG A 189 8.20 5.75 5.26
N ALA A 190 7.12 4.97 5.15
CA ALA A 190 6.19 4.76 6.26
C ALA A 190 6.88 4.02 7.42
N SER A 191 7.61 2.94 7.11
CA SER A 191 8.40 2.21 8.12
C SER A 191 9.42 3.12 8.82
N LYS A 192 10.16 3.95 8.08
CA LYS A 192 11.09 4.93 8.67
C LYS A 192 10.38 5.97 9.54
N ALA A 193 9.18 6.41 9.15
CA ALA A 193 8.39 7.35 9.94
C ALA A 193 7.90 6.73 11.26
N ASP A 194 7.49 5.47 11.23
CA ASP A 194 7.08 4.73 12.43
C ASP A 194 8.27 4.54 13.40
N ASP A 195 9.44 4.19 12.89
CA ASP A 195 10.67 4.10 13.68
C ASP A 195 11.06 5.47 14.26
N ALA A 196 10.99 6.54 13.47
CA ALA A 196 11.25 7.89 13.95
C ALA A 196 10.27 8.32 15.06
N ALA A 197 9.00 7.89 14.98
CA ALA A 197 8.01 8.16 16.01
C ALA A 197 8.35 7.48 17.34
N ILE A 198 8.88 6.25 17.29
CA ILE A 198 9.39 5.53 18.47
C ILE A 198 10.58 6.28 19.07
N MET A 199 11.55 6.66 18.23
CA MET A 199 12.72 7.40 18.68
C MET A 199 12.34 8.74 19.32
N ALA A 200 11.38 9.46 18.73
CA ALA A 200 10.88 10.72 19.25
C ALA A 200 10.11 10.53 20.57
N ALA A 201 9.33 9.45 20.71
CA ALA A 201 8.67 9.13 21.97
C ALA A 201 9.69 8.80 23.07
N ALA A 202 10.74 8.03 22.75
CA ALA A 202 11.83 7.76 23.67
C ALA A 202 12.63 9.03 24.02
N ASP A 203 12.88 9.94 23.06
CA ASP A 203 13.55 11.23 23.29
C ASP A 203 12.82 12.09 24.33
N ARG A 204 11.48 12.04 24.36
CA ARG A 204 10.67 12.75 25.36
C ARG A 204 10.81 12.19 26.78
N LEU A 205 11.07 10.88 26.90
CA LEU A 205 11.23 10.20 28.19
C LEU A 205 12.67 10.26 28.69
N VAL A 206 13.62 10.04 27.79
CA VAL A 206 15.06 10.07 28.06
C VAL A 206 15.74 10.79 26.89
N PRO A 207 15.97 12.11 27.02
CA PRO A 207 16.67 12.88 26.00
C PRO A 207 18.04 12.27 25.72
N LYS A 208 18.43 12.21 24.44
CA LYS A 208 19.78 11.78 24.07
C LYS A 208 20.78 12.69 24.77
N LYS A 209 21.76 12.10 25.48
CA LYS A 209 22.91 12.86 25.97
C LYS A 209 23.62 13.42 24.74
N SER A 210 23.64 14.74 24.57
CA SER A 210 24.57 15.35 23.64
C SER A 210 25.96 14.91 24.06
N ARG A 211 26.73 14.26 23.18
CA ARG A 211 28.17 14.31 23.34
C ARG A 211 28.51 15.80 23.32
N ALA A 212 29.02 16.33 24.44
CA ALA A 212 29.64 17.64 24.42
C ALA A 212 30.60 17.64 23.23
N ALA A 213 30.57 18.70 22.41
CA ALA A 213 31.36 18.78 21.19
C ALA A 213 32.79 18.29 21.49
N PHE A 214 33.14 17.16 20.90
CA PHE A 214 34.52 16.69 20.77
C PHE A 214 34.87 16.87 19.31
#